data_AF-A0A849Z8F2-F1
#
_entry.id   AF-A0A849Z8F2-F1
#
_cell.length_a   1.000
_cell.length_b   1.000
_cell.length_c   1.000
_cell.angle_alpha   90.00
_cell.angle_beta   90.00
_cell.angle_gamma   90.00
#
_symmetry.space_group_name_H-M   'P 1'
#
loop_
_entity.id
_entity.type
_entity.pdbx_description
1 polymer ?
#
loop_
_entity_poly.entity_id
_entity_poly.type
_entity_poly.pdbx_seq_one_letter_code
_entity_poly.pdbx_strand_id
1 'polypeptide(L)'
;MTKPALQSLSAALLEHPEDEEPFTSSHQCVGCGVWSPQGHGENTLISSAYGWRLARIPDKTGGHSYEWRCPTCWKRHKETGR
;
A
#
# COMPACT_ATOMS: atom_id res chain seq x y z
N MET A 1 -16.72 -39.55 50.56
CA MET A 1 -17.31 -39.95 49.26
C MET A 1 -18.01 -38.73 48.68
N THR A 2 -17.38 -38.04 47.72
CA THR A 2 -18.04 -37.05 46.85
C THR A 2 -17.38 -37.11 45.48
N LYS A 3 -18.18 -36.83 44.46
CA LYS A 3 -18.11 -37.36 43.10
C LYS A 3 -17.15 -36.52 42.22
N PRO A 4 -16.44 -37.12 41.25
CA PRO A 4 -15.74 -36.36 40.22
C PRO A 4 -16.70 -36.01 39.06
N ALA A 5 -16.59 -34.82 38.49
CA ALA A 5 -16.88 -34.55 37.07
C ALA A 5 -16.60 -33.09 36.69
N LEU A 6 -16.07 -32.93 35.46
CA LEU A 6 -16.13 -31.75 34.58
C LEU A 6 -15.21 -30.59 35.01
N GLN A 7 -14.40 -29.92 34.19
CA GLN A 7 -14.30 -29.57 32.76
C GLN A 7 -12.96 -28.78 32.67
N SER A 8 -12.21 -28.58 31.59
CA SER A 8 -12.35 -28.73 30.15
C SER A 8 -10.92 -28.73 29.60
N LEU A 9 -10.64 -29.64 28.66
CA LEU A 9 -9.47 -29.52 27.79
C LEU A 9 -9.80 -28.46 26.74
N SER A 10 -9.40 -27.20 26.96
CA SER A 10 -9.49 -26.16 25.93
C SER A 10 -8.26 -26.19 25.05
N ALA A 11 -8.24 -27.12 24.11
CA ALA A 11 -7.52 -26.94 22.86
C ALA A 11 -8.36 -25.98 22.00
N ALA A 12 -8.03 -24.70 22.05
CA ALA A 12 -8.60 -23.70 21.14
C ALA A 12 -7.47 -22.72 20.78
N LEU A 13 -6.93 -22.95 19.58
CA LEU A 13 -6.64 -21.92 18.59
C LEU A 13 -6.09 -20.62 19.18
N LEU A 14 -4.75 -20.49 19.27
CA LEU A 14 -4.19 -19.17 19.03
C LEU A 14 -4.53 -18.86 17.59
N GLU A 15 -5.66 -18.19 17.41
CA GLU A 15 -5.96 -17.38 16.24
C GLU A 15 -4.69 -16.56 16.00
N HIS A 16 -3.92 -16.93 14.97
CA HIS A 16 -2.99 -15.98 14.40
C HIS A 16 -3.91 -14.92 13.77
N PRO A 17 -4.02 -13.68 14.28
CA PRO A 17 -4.39 -12.61 13.38
C PRO A 17 -3.25 -12.57 12.37
N GLU A 18 -3.47 -13.20 11.22
CA GLU A 18 -2.57 -13.13 10.07
C GLU A 18 -2.62 -11.68 9.60
N ASP A 19 -1.83 -10.83 10.25
CA ASP A 19 -0.98 -9.80 9.64
C ASP A 19 -1.57 -8.97 8.49
N GLU A 20 -2.88 -8.70 8.46
CA GLU A 20 -3.43 -7.62 7.64
C GLU A 20 -3.34 -6.32 8.43
N GLU A 21 -2.11 -5.88 8.73
CA GLU A 21 -1.87 -4.44 8.83
C GLU A 21 -2.25 -3.89 7.46
N PRO A 22 -3.35 -3.14 7.31
CA PRO A 22 -3.71 -2.61 6.01
C PRO A 22 -2.55 -1.70 5.63
N PHE A 23 -1.73 -2.15 4.69
CA PHE A 23 -0.59 -1.42 4.15
C PHE A 23 -1.16 -0.21 3.40
N THR A 24 -1.60 0.78 4.18
CA THR A 24 -2.12 2.06 3.73
C THR A 24 -0.93 2.93 3.39
N SER A 25 -0.08 2.42 2.48
CA SER A 25 1.06 3.14 1.96
C SER A 25 0.54 4.40 1.27
N SER A 26 0.71 5.52 1.97
CA SER A 26 0.39 6.83 1.44
C SER A 26 1.60 7.32 0.66
N HIS A 27 1.42 7.61 -0.63
CA HIS A 27 2.49 8.03 -1.52
C HIS A 27 2.38 9.52 -1.81
N GLN A 28 3.50 10.23 -1.73
CA GLN A 28 3.55 11.65 -2.05
C GLN A 28 3.89 11.87 -3.53
N CYS A 29 3.15 12.76 -4.20
CA CYS A 29 3.44 13.13 -5.58
C CYS A 29 4.71 13.97 -5.67
N VAL A 30 5.70 13.51 -6.44
CA VAL A 30 6.96 14.27 -6.64
C VAL A 30 6.79 15.59 -7.40
N GLY A 31 5.68 15.77 -8.12
CA GLY A 31 5.42 16.96 -8.92
C GLY A 31 4.73 18.11 -8.18
N CYS A 32 3.92 17.81 -7.16
CA CYS A 32 3.13 18.82 -6.44
C CYS A 32 3.05 18.60 -4.93
N GLY A 33 3.62 17.52 -4.39
CA GLY A 33 3.61 17.22 -2.96
C GLY A 33 2.29 16.67 -2.41
N VAL A 34 1.24 16.52 -3.23
CA VAL A 34 -0.05 15.97 -2.78
C VAL A 34 0.12 14.52 -2.35
N TRP A 35 -0.55 14.12 -1.26
CA TRP A 35 -0.59 12.75 -0.78
C TRP A 35 -1.66 11.94 -1.51
N SER A 36 -1.40 10.66 -1.73
CA SER A 36 -2.41 9.73 -2.22
C SER A 36 -3.51 9.55 -1.17
N PRO A 37 -4.72 9.17 -1.61
CA PRO A 37 -5.79 8.78 -0.69
C PRO A 37 -5.33 7.70 0.30
N GLN A 38 -5.55 7.94 1.59
CA GLN A 38 -5.28 6.96 2.66
C GLN A 38 -6.21 5.76 2.50
N GLY A 39 -5.80 4.57 2.97
CA GLY A 39 -6.64 3.38 2.88
C GLY A 39 -6.50 2.60 1.56
N HIS A 40 -5.81 3.14 0.56
CA HIS A 40 -5.68 2.52 -0.75
C HIS A 40 -4.28 1.98 -0.97
N GLY A 41 -4.18 0.69 -1.32
CA GLY A 41 -2.93 0.09 -1.76
C GLY A 41 -2.50 0.56 -3.14
N GLU A 42 -1.24 0.30 -3.49
CA GLU A 42 -0.61 0.72 -4.76
C GLU A 42 -1.44 0.32 -6.00
N ASN A 43 -1.97 -0.91 -6.01
CA ASN A 43 -2.82 -1.43 -7.10
C ASN A 43 -4.08 -0.58 -7.32
N THR A 44 -4.71 -0.13 -6.23
CA THR A 44 -5.88 0.74 -6.29
C THR A 44 -5.50 2.12 -6.80
N LEU A 45 -4.38 2.68 -6.34
CA LEU A 45 -3.88 3.98 -6.78
C LEU A 45 -3.58 3.99 -8.28
N ILE A 46 -2.94 2.94 -8.82
CA ILE A 46 -2.62 2.84 -10.25
C ILE A 46 -3.82 2.48 -11.14
N SER A 47 -4.94 2.05 -10.56
CA SER A 47 -6.15 1.78 -11.33
C SER A 47 -6.64 3.03 -12.09
N SER A 48 -7.46 2.83 -13.11
CA SER A 48 -8.06 3.94 -13.87
C SER A 48 -8.98 4.83 -13.03
N ALA A 49 -9.49 4.34 -11.88
CA ALA A 49 -10.35 5.10 -10.99
C ALA A 49 -9.58 6.21 -10.25
N TYR A 50 -8.37 5.93 -9.79
CA TYR A 50 -7.55 6.89 -9.03
C TYR A 50 -6.48 7.56 -9.91
N GLY A 51 -5.99 6.88 -10.94
CA GLY A 51 -5.14 7.46 -11.98
C GLY A 51 -3.74 7.87 -11.52
N TRP A 52 -3.28 7.45 -10.34
CA TRP A 52 -1.90 7.65 -9.91
C TRP A 52 -0.96 6.78 -10.73
N ARG A 53 0.29 7.21 -10.87
CA ARG A 53 1.28 6.45 -11.64
C ARG A 53 2.61 6.42 -10.92
N LEU A 54 3.24 5.26 -10.99
CA LEU A 54 4.61 5.03 -10.56
C LEU A 54 5.51 5.07 -11.80
N ALA A 55 6.43 6.03 -11.84
CA ALA A 55 7.39 6.19 -12.91
C ALA A 55 8.77 5.70 -12.47
N ARG A 56 9.42 4.92 -13.32
CA ARG A 56 10.80 4.48 -13.11
C ARG A 56 11.74 5.47 -13.79
N ILE A 57 12.54 6.19 -13.01
CA ILE A 57 13.44 7.23 -13.48
C ILE A 57 14.90 6.77 -13.29
N PRO A 58 15.78 6.94 -14.29
CA PRO A 58 17.19 6.63 -14.10
C PRO A 58 17.80 7.54 -13.03
N ASP A 59 18.54 6.94 -12.11
CA ASP A 59 19.28 7.67 -11.08
C ASP A 59 20.68 8.06 -11.58
N LYS A 60 21.28 9.08 -10.97
CA LYS A 60 22.62 9.59 -11.32
C LYS A 60 23.73 8.56 -11.12
N THR A 61 23.51 7.55 -10.28
CA THR A 61 24.48 6.49 -9.97
C THR A 61 24.39 5.30 -10.94
N GLY A 62 23.56 5.38 -11.98
CA GLY A 62 23.27 4.25 -12.90
C GLY A 62 22.19 3.30 -12.39
N GLY A 63 21.60 3.59 -11.23
CA GLY A 63 20.42 2.91 -10.70
C GLY A 63 19.11 3.44 -11.30
N HIS A 64 17.99 3.06 -10.70
CA HIS A 64 16.69 3.64 -11.00
C HIS A 64 15.94 3.95 -9.71
N SER A 65 15.27 5.09 -9.67
CA SER A 65 14.34 5.47 -8.61
C SER A 65 12.90 5.31 -9.09
N TYR A 66 11.99 5.12 -8.13
CA TYR A 66 10.56 5.03 -8.39
C TYR A 66 9.88 6.28 -7.83
N GLU A 67 9.22 7.03 -8.71
CA GLU A 67 8.54 8.28 -8.37
C GLU A 67 7.03 8.15 -8.55
N TRP A 68 6.28 8.46 -7.49
CA TRP A 68 4.82 8.53 -7.54
C TRP A 68 4.34 9.89 -8.06
N ARG A 69 3.33 9.86 -8.94
CA ARG A 69 2.71 11.06 -9.53
C ARG A 69 1.19 10.96 -9.48
N CYS A 70 0.55 12.04 -9.06
CA CYS A 70 -0.89 12.21 -9.12
C CYS A 70 -1.36 12.32 -10.60
N PRO A 71 -2.63 12.08 -10.92
CA PRO A 71 -3.12 12.06 -12.31
C PRO A 71 -2.85 13.37 -13.07
N THR A 72 -2.90 14.52 -12.41
CA THR A 72 -2.62 15.82 -13.02
C THR A 72 -1.13 15.97 -13.36
N CYS A 73 -0.24 15.68 -12.41
CA CYS A 73 1.20 15.74 -12.64
C CYS A 73 1.69 14.69 -13.64
N TRP A 74 1.04 13.51 -13.67
CA TRP A 74 1.36 12.49 -14.66
C TRP A 74 1.00 12.91 -16.08
N LYS A 75 -0.17 13.54 -16.28
CA LYS A 75 -0.55 14.09 -17.60
C LYS A 75 0.50 15.07 -18.10
N ARG A 76 0.87 16.05 -17.27
CA ARG A 76 1.93 17.03 -17.57
C ARG A 76 3.27 16.36 -17.89
N HIS A 77 3.66 15.36 -17.10
CA HIS A 77 4.91 14.63 -17.31
C HIS A 77 4.96 13.98 -18.71
N LYS A 78 3.88 13.31 -19.12
CA LYS A 78 3.79 12.69 -20.45
C LYS A 78 3.84 13.71 -21.59
N GLU A 79 3.22 14.88 -21.42
CA GLU A 79 3.25 15.96 -22.42
C GLU A 79 4.66 16.52 -22.58
N THR A 80 5.44 16.57 -21.51
CA THR A 80 6.83 17.05 -21.54
C THR A 80 7.85 16.04 -22.06
N GLY A 81 7.45 14.79 -22.34
CA GLY A 81 8.29 13.78 -23.00
C GLY A 81 9.59 13.40 -22.25
N ARG A 82 9.65 13.63 -20.94
CA ARG A 82 10.81 13.30 -20.11
C ARG A 82 10.65 11.95 -19.43
#